data_AF-A0A2V2GSX2-F1
#
_entry.id   AF-A0A2V2GSX2-F1
#
_cell.length_a   1.000
_cell.length_b   1.000
_cell.length_c   1.000
_cell.angle_alpha   90.00
_cell.angle_beta   90.00
_cell.angle_gamma   90.00
#
_symmetry.space_group_name_H-M   'P 1'
#
loop_
_entity.id
_entity.type
_entity.pdbx_description
1 polymer ?
#
loop_
_entity_poly.entity_id
_entity_poly.type
_entity_poly.pdbx_seq_one_letter_code
_entity_poly.pdbx_strand_id
1 'polypeptide(L)'
;MKGKTAIIGDGDSVLAFKAVGMDAFSADHPEKARNLLKKLAKTYQIIFITDVLAKEIDETLAHYASAAYPVIISVPSASGGNGYGYDLLRRACEKALGVDILFRDEKKED
;
A
#
# COMPACT_ATOMS: atom_id res chain seq x y z
N MET A 1 -10.12 21.58 -3.43
CA MET A 1 -10.52 20.27 -4.02
C MET A 1 -10.71 19.28 -2.88
N LYS A 2 -11.88 18.65 -2.74
CA LYS A 2 -12.01 17.45 -1.88
C LYS A 2 -11.31 16.30 -2.61
N GLY A 3 -10.21 15.79 -2.08
CA GLY A 3 -9.52 14.64 -2.64
C GLY A 3 -10.39 13.40 -2.52
N LYS A 4 -10.62 12.69 -3.64
CA LYS A 4 -11.29 11.39 -3.60
C LYS A 4 -10.32 10.34 -3.09
N THR A 5 -10.81 9.49 -2.19
CA THR A 5 -10.05 8.43 -1.54
C THR A 5 -10.66 7.08 -1.86
N ALA A 6 -9.84 6.12 -2.26
CA ALA A 6 -10.26 4.74 -2.51
C ALA A 6 -9.48 3.74 -1.65
N ILE A 7 -10.03 2.52 -1.49
CA ILE A 7 -9.30 1.37 -0.99
C ILE A 7 -9.44 0.17 -1.93
N ILE A 8 -8.35 -0.59 -2.07
CA ILE A 8 -8.30 -1.89 -2.73
C ILE A 8 -7.96 -2.95 -1.68
N GLY A 9 -8.78 -3.97 -1.51
CA GLY A 9 -8.53 -5.02 -0.52
C GLY A 9 -9.40 -6.25 -0.73
N ASP A 10 -9.25 -7.23 0.15
CA ASP A 10 -10.20 -8.34 0.23
C ASP A 10 -11.58 -7.83 0.68
N GLY A 11 -12.62 -8.61 0.37
CA GLY A 11 -14.02 -8.19 0.58
C GLY A 11 -14.34 -7.79 2.03
N ASP A 12 -13.73 -8.46 3.00
CA ASP A 12 -13.95 -8.19 4.42
C ASP A 12 -13.21 -6.93 4.87
N SER A 13 -11.94 -6.78 4.47
CA SER A 13 -11.15 -5.59 4.81
C SER A 13 -11.77 -4.30 4.30
N VAL A 14 -12.33 -4.27 3.08
CA VAL A 14 -12.82 -3.02 2.47
C VAL A 14 -14.17 -2.56 3.01
N LEU A 15 -14.92 -3.42 3.69
CA LEU A 15 -16.27 -3.10 4.19
C LEU A 15 -16.24 -2.00 5.26
N ALA A 16 -15.27 -2.06 6.18
CA ALA A 16 -15.07 -1.06 7.23
C ALA A 16 -14.74 0.33 6.64
N PHE A 17 -13.96 0.38 5.57
CA PHE A 17 -13.56 1.64 4.93
C PHE A 17 -14.70 2.29 4.14
N LYS A 18 -15.62 1.49 3.61
CA LYS A 18 -16.84 2.01 2.98
C LYS A 18 -17.70 2.77 4.00
N ALA A 19 -17.78 2.29 5.24
CA ALA A 19 -18.57 2.93 6.29
C ALA A 19 -18.03 4.33 6.68
N VAL A 20 -16.73 4.57 6.53
CA VAL A 20 -16.09 5.87 6.82
C VAL A 20 -16.02 6.81 5.60
N GLY A 21 -16.69 6.46 4.49
CA GLY A 21 -16.85 7.33 3.32
C GLY A 21 -15.75 7.22 2.26
N MET A 22 -15.01 6.11 2.24
CA MET A 22 -14.07 5.79 1.16
C MET A 22 -14.72 4.92 0.08
N ASP A 23 -14.31 5.10 -1.18
CA ASP A 23 -14.76 4.23 -2.27
C ASP A 23 -14.00 2.89 -2.21
N ALA A 24 -14.73 1.81 -1.88
CA ALA A 24 -14.19 0.48 -1.64
C ALA A 24 -14.25 -0.41 -2.89
N PHE A 25 -13.11 -1.02 -3.26
CA PHE A 25 -12.98 -1.92 -4.40
C PHE A 25 -12.37 -3.25 -3.96
N SER A 26 -13.07 -4.36 -4.19
CA SER A 26 -12.56 -5.68 -3.85
C SER A 26 -11.63 -6.23 -4.92
N ALA A 27 -10.51 -6.82 -4.50
CA ALA A 27 -9.62 -7.61 -5.32
C ALA A 27 -9.17 -8.85 -4.56
N ASP A 28 -9.17 -9.98 -5.27
CA ASP A 28 -8.89 -11.33 -4.76
C ASP A 28 -7.60 -11.91 -5.35
N HIS A 29 -7.03 -11.28 -6.37
CA HIS A 29 -5.79 -11.71 -7.00
C HIS A 29 -4.99 -10.52 -7.59
N PRO A 30 -3.68 -10.69 -7.84
CA PRO A 30 -2.78 -9.59 -8.25
C PRO A 30 -3.21 -8.89 -9.54
N GLU A 31 -3.62 -9.64 -10.57
CA GLU A 31 -4.04 -9.04 -11.85
C GLU A 31 -5.20 -8.06 -11.71
N LYS A 32 -6.21 -8.39 -10.89
CA LYS A 32 -7.35 -7.53 -10.65
C LYS A 32 -6.94 -6.30 -9.85
N ALA A 33 -6.08 -6.48 -8.85
CA ALA A 33 -5.51 -5.36 -8.09
C ALA A 33 -4.72 -4.40 -8.99
N ARG A 34 -3.86 -4.90 -9.90
CA ARG A 34 -3.12 -4.09 -10.89
C ARG A 34 -4.06 -3.28 -11.78
N ASN A 35 -5.08 -3.94 -12.33
CA ASN A 35 -6.04 -3.31 -13.24
C ASN A 35 -6.88 -2.25 -12.52
N LEU A 36 -7.33 -2.53 -11.29
CA LEU A 36 -8.01 -1.55 -10.45
C LEU A 36 -7.11 -0.38 -10.13
N LEU A 37 -5.88 -0.61 -9.67
CA LEU A 37 -4.95 0.46 -9.33
C LEU A 37 -4.73 1.42 -10.51
N LYS A 38 -4.43 0.88 -11.71
CA LYS A 38 -4.25 1.70 -12.93
C LYS A 38 -5.49 2.51 -13.29
N LYS A 39 -6.68 1.97 -13.04
CA LYS A 39 -7.95 2.69 -13.27
C LYS A 39 -8.14 3.79 -12.25
N LEU A 40 -7.97 3.49 -10.97
CA LEU A 40 -8.19 4.41 -9.85
C LEU A 40 -7.16 5.54 -9.81
N ALA A 41 -5.92 5.27 -10.21
CA ALA A 41 -4.85 6.26 -10.29
C ALA A 41 -5.17 7.48 -11.17
N LYS A 42 -6.13 7.35 -12.09
CA LYS A 42 -6.56 8.45 -12.98
C LYS A 42 -7.51 9.44 -12.30
N THR A 43 -8.16 9.05 -11.20
CA THR A 43 -9.30 9.79 -10.62
C THR A 43 -9.20 10.01 -9.12
N TYR A 44 -8.44 9.19 -8.40
CA TYR A 44 -8.26 9.26 -6.95
C TYR A 44 -6.92 9.90 -6.61
N GLN A 45 -6.89 10.67 -5.53
CA GLN A 45 -5.66 11.31 -5.05
C GLN A 45 -4.96 10.44 -4.01
N ILE A 46 -5.72 9.68 -3.22
CA ILE A 46 -5.20 8.76 -2.21
C ILE A 46 -5.84 7.39 -2.46
N ILE A 47 -5.00 6.36 -2.53
CA ILE A 47 -5.42 4.98 -2.73
C ILE A 47 -4.79 4.14 -1.63
N PHE A 48 -5.63 3.55 -0.80
CA PHE A 48 -5.20 2.54 0.16
C PHE A 48 -5.21 1.17 -0.53
N ILE A 49 -4.27 0.30 -0.17
CA ILE A 49 -4.22 -1.07 -0.67
C ILE A 49 -3.82 -2.01 0.47
N THR A 50 -4.45 -3.18 0.58
CA THR A 50 -4.02 -4.14 1.61
C THR A 50 -2.60 -4.62 1.34
N ASP A 51 -1.79 -4.78 2.39
CA ASP A 51 -0.37 -5.16 2.32
C ASP A 51 -0.16 -6.49 1.58
N VAL A 52 -1.12 -7.41 1.70
CA VAL A 52 -1.13 -8.70 0.98
C VAL A 52 -1.14 -8.47 -0.53
N LEU A 53 -2.04 -7.64 -1.04
CA LEU A 53 -2.10 -7.33 -2.47
C LEU A 53 -0.93 -6.44 -2.89
N ALA A 54 -0.55 -5.47 -2.05
CA ALA A 54 0.53 -4.54 -2.34
C ALA A 54 1.85 -5.28 -2.62
N LYS A 55 2.17 -6.28 -1.79
CA LYS A 55 3.36 -7.13 -1.96
C LYS A 55 3.39 -7.82 -3.32
N GLU A 56 2.25 -8.34 -3.77
CA GLU A 56 2.14 -9.05 -5.06
C GLU A 56 2.23 -8.13 -6.28
N ILE A 57 2.07 -6.82 -6.09
CA ILE A 57 2.09 -5.82 -7.18
C ILE A 57 3.14 -4.71 -6.95
N ASP A 58 4.18 -4.98 -6.15
CA ASP A 58 5.23 -4.02 -5.74
C ASP A 58 5.82 -3.24 -6.94
N GLU A 59 6.12 -3.94 -8.03
CA GLU A 59 6.63 -3.31 -9.26
C GLU A 59 5.66 -2.28 -9.84
N THR A 60 4.35 -2.57 -9.80
CA THR A 60 3.32 -1.64 -10.28
C THR A 60 3.22 -0.42 -9.36
N LEU A 61 3.37 -0.60 -8.06
CA LEU A 61 3.37 0.48 -7.06
C LEU A 61 4.59 1.38 -7.21
N ALA A 62 5.77 0.81 -7.47
CA ALA A 62 7.01 1.54 -7.64
C ALA A 62 6.94 2.61 -8.75
N HIS A 63 6.12 2.40 -9.79
CA HIS A 63 5.89 3.39 -10.85
C HIS A 63 5.24 4.69 -10.37
N TYR A 64 4.52 4.65 -9.25
CA TYR A 64 3.86 5.82 -8.67
C TYR A 64 4.68 6.48 -7.55
N ALA A 65 5.74 5.83 -7.07
CA ALA A 65 6.49 6.29 -5.89
C ALA A 65 7.19 7.65 -6.07
N SER A 66 7.46 8.07 -7.32
CA SER A 66 8.05 9.38 -7.63
C SER A 66 7.02 10.44 -8.01
N ALA A 67 5.75 10.07 -8.19
CA ALA A 67 4.69 10.99 -8.56
C ALA A 67 4.05 11.62 -7.33
N ALA A 68 3.63 12.88 -7.44
CA ALA A 68 2.89 13.55 -6.36
C ALA A 68 1.51 12.92 -6.11
N TYR A 69 0.88 12.41 -7.17
CA TYR A 69 -0.42 11.72 -7.11
C TYR A 69 -0.48 10.56 -8.12
N PRO A 70 -1.24 9.49 -7.82
CA PRO A 70 -1.90 9.24 -6.54
C PRO A 70 -0.87 8.88 -5.44
N VAL A 71 -1.17 9.26 -4.19
CA VAL A 71 -0.48 8.72 -3.01
C VAL A 71 -1.04 7.32 -2.75
N ILE A 72 -0.17 6.31 -2.77
CA ILE A 72 -0.56 4.92 -2.52
C ILE A 72 -0.01 4.48 -1.16
N ILE A 73 -0.89 4.03 -0.28
CA ILE A 73 -0.55 3.66 1.10
C ILE A 73 -0.96 2.21 1.32
N SER A 74 -0.02 1.36 1.73
CA SER A 74 -0.34 0.00 2.11
C SER A 74 -0.90 -0.04 3.54
N VAL A 75 -1.91 -0.88 3.78
CA VAL A 75 -2.52 -1.09 5.11
C VAL A 75 -2.64 -2.59 5.41
N PRO A 76 -2.57 -3.00 6.68
CA PRO A 76 -2.82 -4.39 7.06
C PRO A 76 -4.19 -4.88 6.59
N SER A 77 -4.30 -6.15 6.21
CA SER A 77 -5.60 -6.79 5.99
C SER A 77 -6.23 -7.21 7.32
N ALA A 78 -7.47 -7.68 7.29
CA ALA A 78 -8.17 -8.22 8.46
C ALA A 78 -7.40 -9.36 9.16
N SER A 79 -6.57 -10.09 8.42
CA SER A 79 -5.68 -11.15 8.92
C SER A 79 -4.35 -10.66 9.51
N GLY A 80 -4.09 -9.35 9.53
CA GLY A 80 -2.84 -8.73 10.00
C GLY A 80 -1.94 -8.22 8.87
N GLY A 81 -0.78 -7.66 9.24
CA GLY A 81 0.23 -7.17 8.31
C GLY A 81 1.22 -8.27 7.89
N ASN A 82 1.80 -8.16 6.69
CA ASN A 82 2.76 -9.13 6.15
C ASN A 82 4.22 -8.61 6.12
N GLY A 83 4.49 -7.49 6.79
CA GLY A 83 5.81 -6.84 6.82
C GLY A 83 6.11 -5.91 5.64
N TYR A 84 5.27 -5.87 4.60
CA TYR A 84 5.54 -5.11 3.38
C TYR A 84 5.80 -3.61 3.62
N GLY A 85 5.02 -2.97 4.49
CA GLY A 85 5.21 -1.57 4.85
C GLY A 85 6.57 -1.31 5.53
N TYR A 86 7.01 -2.20 6.41
CA TYR A 86 8.32 -2.11 7.06
C TYR A 86 9.46 -2.30 6.05
N ASP A 87 9.32 -3.25 5.12
CA ASP A 87 10.28 -3.44 4.03
C ASP A 87 10.37 -2.20 3.12
N LEU A 88 9.26 -1.50 2.89
CA LEU A 88 9.24 -0.25 2.13
C LEU A 88 10.04 0.85 2.86
N LEU A 89 9.79 1.01 4.17
CA LEU A 89 10.50 1.99 5.00
C LEU A 89 11.99 1.71 5.04
N ARG A 90 12.38 0.44 5.25
CA ARG A 90 13.78 0.02 5.23
C ARG A 90 14.45 0.34 3.90
N ARG A 91 13.83 -0.04 2.76
CA ARG A 91 14.34 0.26 1.41
C ARG A 91 14.48 1.77 1.19
N ALA A 92 13.55 2.58 1.69
CA ALA A 92 13.63 4.03 1.61
C ALA A 92 14.78 4.61 2.44
N CYS A 93 14.98 4.13 3.67
CA CYS A 93 16.10 4.52 4.54
C CYS A 93 17.46 4.14 3.93
N GLU A 94 17.61 2.89 3.47
CA GLU A 94 18.84 2.43 2.81
C GLU A 94 19.14 3.27 1.57
N LYS A 95 18.12 3.58 0.75
CA LYS A 95 18.28 4.42 -0.44
C LYS A 95 18.67 5.86 -0.13
N ALA A 96 18.11 6.45 0.93
CA ALA A 96 18.31 7.86 1.26
C ALA A 96 19.59 8.11 2.09
N LEU A 97 19.94 7.18 2.98
CA LEU A 97 20.99 7.37 4.00
C LEU A 97 22.14 6.35 3.87
N GLY A 98 21.99 5.32 3.02
CA GLY A 98 22.97 4.24 2.88
C GLY A 98 22.96 3.23 4.03
N VAL A 99 22.08 3.41 5.01
CA VAL A 99 21.96 2.56 6.19
C VAL A 99 20.50 2.40 6.59
N ASP A 100 20.18 1.24 7.15
CA ASP A 100 18.95 1.06 7.90
C ASP A 100 19.11 1.69 9.29
N ILE A 101 18.38 2.77 9.54
CA ILE A 101 18.35 3.45 10.85
C ILE A 101 17.21 2.98 11.74
N LEU A 102 16.22 2.29 11.17
CA LEU A 102 15.00 1.92 11.88
C LEU A 102 15.15 0.59 12.61
N PHE A 103 15.92 -0.35 12.07
CA PHE A 103 16.00 -1.73 12.59
C PHE A 103 17.44 -2.17 12.95
N ARG A 104 18.33 -1.21 13.22
CA ARG A 104 19.77 -1.46 13.43
C ARG A 104 20.09 -2.29 14.69
N ASP A 105 19.21 -2.29 15.69
CA ASP A 105 19.48 -2.87 17.01
C ASP A 105 18.83 -4.26 17.27
N GLU A 106 18.02 -4.79 16.35
CA GLU A 106 17.39 -6.12 16.52
C GLU A 106 18.32 -7.31 16.24
N LYS A 107 19.57 -7.05 15.84
CA LYS A 107 20.59 -8.09 15.54
C LYS A 107 21.59 -8.35 16.67
N LYS A 108 21.30 -7.95 17.91
CA LYS A 108 22.18 -8.18 19.07
C LYS A 108 21.51 -9.02 20.16
N GLU A 109 21.05 -10.20 19.80
CA GLU A 109 20.82 -11.30 20.77
C GLU A 109 21.27 -12.60 20.11
N ASP A 110 22.57 -12.88 20.20
CA ASP A 110 23.19 -14.20 20.10
C ASP A 110 23.82 -14.54 21.46
#